data_AF-A0A3A1YJB5-F1
#
_entry.id   AF-A0A3A1YJB5-F1
#
_cell.length_a   1.000
_cell.length_b   1.000
_cell.length_c   1.000
_cell.angle_alpha   90.00
_cell.angle_beta   90.00
_cell.angle_gamma   90.00
#
_symmetry.space_group_name_H-M   'P 1'
#
loop_
_entity.id
_entity.type
_entity.pdbx_description
1 polymer ?
#
loop_
_entity_poly.entity_id
_entity_poly.type
_entity_poly.pdbx_seq_one_letter_code
_entity_poly.pdbx_strand_id
1 'polypeptide(L)'
;MKLEVGESLVFTYLKHIQGCRIVQTNWKTSGKWEINPEHKKQAEKLFKTLKRNKNFSGVFGKNTFNQLIKQAEIDVLGIDLVNDAVWGVEVATHLEGSGLNYGCKEETIERVIKKLFRMVLITNCYFSDFGKYNVLFVTPKMQSDMKQSINSLIEEMNQEIQDEAIQIKLISDEEFFNEIVEPIISEDFKEHDTSEIFSRVSTFLKMKYSFSEKTNIKKFANVQEKAENEAPKNRMKIGQFVQIKMKELEEKGLLPATEILNLLTPNYSKKIFNQDFTVLKEVERGRKDHLGRDRYYANTYFGKYYLTSQWYERHWDLFLQWLNKFDKH
;
A
#
# COMPACT_ATOMS: atom_id res chain seq x y z
N MET A 1 -22.42 22.34 -9.48
CA MET A 1 -21.51 21.34 -8.91
C MET A 1 -20.10 21.76 -9.28
N LYS A 2 -19.26 22.20 -8.34
CA LYS A 2 -17.82 22.35 -8.61
C LYS A 2 -17.27 20.93 -8.63
N LEU A 3 -16.88 20.46 -9.81
CA LEU A 3 -16.17 19.19 -9.94
C LEU A 3 -14.72 19.46 -9.55
N GLU A 4 -14.34 19.09 -8.33
CA GLU A 4 -12.95 19.16 -7.90
C GLU A 4 -12.20 17.97 -8.47
N VAL A 5 -11.22 18.28 -9.32
CA VAL A 5 -10.45 17.30 -10.08
C VAL A 5 -9.69 16.36 -9.13
N GLY A 6 -9.19 16.85 -7.99
CA GLY A 6 -8.57 16.01 -6.97
C GLY A 6 -9.54 14.99 -6.35
N GLU A 7 -10.75 15.42 -5.96
CA GLU A 7 -11.75 14.53 -5.38
C GLU A 7 -12.22 13.46 -6.37
N SER A 8 -12.43 13.83 -7.63
CA SER A 8 -12.88 12.87 -8.65
C SER A 8 -11.80 11.84 -8.99
N LEU A 9 -10.51 12.20 -8.89
CA LEU A 9 -9.39 11.25 -8.99
C LEU A 9 -9.44 10.24 -7.83
N VAL A 10 -9.54 10.73 -6.60
CA VAL A 10 -9.57 9.88 -5.40
C VAL A 10 -10.84 9.04 -5.34
N PHE A 11 -11.97 9.55 -5.83
CA PHE A 11 -13.18 8.76 -6.02
C PHE A 11 -12.91 7.53 -6.91
N THR A 12 -12.27 7.75 -8.05
CA THR A 12 -11.92 6.69 -9.01
C THR A 12 -10.98 5.68 -8.36
N TYR A 13 -9.99 6.17 -7.61
CA TYR A 13 -9.07 5.34 -6.84
C TYR A 13 -9.79 4.42 -5.85
N LEU A 14 -10.65 4.98 -4.99
CA LEU A 14 -11.34 4.21 -3.97
C LEU A 14 -12.29 3.19 -4.60
N LYS A 15 -13.06 3.60 -5.63
CA LYS A 15 -14.04 2.73 -6.29
C LYS A 15 -13.38 1.55 -7.00
N HIS A 16 -12.40 1.81 -7.86
CA HIS A 16 -11.90 0.80 -8.79
C HIS A 16 -10.61 0.12 -8.33
N ILE A 17 -9.72 0.87 -7.67
CA ILE A 17 -8.43 0.32 -7.24
C ILE A 17 -8.56 -0.32 -5.86
N GLN A 18 -9.13 0.41 -4.88
CA GLN A 18 -9.37 -0.15 -3.54
C GLN A 18 -10.62 -1.05 -3.50
N GLY A 19 -11.54 -0.91 -4.45
CA GLY A 19 -12.75 -1.74 -4.51
C GLY A 19 -13.82 -1.31 -3.51
N CYS A 20 -13.85 -0.04 -3.09
CA CYS A 20 -14.93 0.49 -2.27
C CYS A 20 -16.26 0.40 -3.05
N ARG A 21 -17.28 -0.22 -2.45
CA ARG A 21 -18.60 -0.42 -3.10
C ARG A 21 -19.46 0.83 -2.99
N ILE A 22 -19.23 1.64 -1.96
CA ILE A 22 -19.88 2.93 -1.77
C ILE A 22 -18.76 3.96 -1.71
N VAL A 23 -18.84 4.98 -2.56
CA VAL A 23 -17.91 6.12 -2.53
C VAL A 23 -18.73 7.40 -2.62
N GLN A 24 -18.42 8.37 -1.76
CA GLN A 24 -19.11 9.64 -1.70
C GLN A 24 -18.11 10.78 -1.53
N THR A 25 -18.17 11.76 -2.43
CA THR A 25 -17.42 13.03 -2.31
C THR A 25 -18.17 14.02 -1.42
N ASN A 26 -17.45 14.94 -0.78
CA ASN A 26 -18.00 16.01 0.08
C ASN A 26 -18.93 15.45 1.18
N TRP A 27 -18.53 14.36 1.81
CA TRP A 27 -19.32 13.70 2.84
C TRP A 27 -19.38 14.57 4.11
N LYS A 28 -20.58 14.72 4.68
CA LYS A 28 -20.84 15.56 5.86
C LYS A 28 -21.69 14.82 6.87
N THR A 29 -21.47 15.10 8.15
CA THR A 29 -22.33 14.61 9.21
C THR A 29 -23.70 15.30 9.18
N SER A 30 -24.76 14.57 9.52
CA SER A 30 -26.08 15.15 9.75
C SER A 30 -26.24 15.51 11.22
N GLY A 31 -26.77 16.70 11.50
CA GLY A 31 -27.10 17.12 12.87
C GLY A 31 -28.22 16.30 13.52
N LYS A 32 -28.89 15.42 12.77
CA LYS A 32 -29.93 14.50 13.26
C LYS A 32 -29.42 13.10 13.58
N TRP A 33 -28.17 12.79 13.25
CA TRP A 33 -27.64 11.46 13.54
C TRP A 33 -27.34 11.31 15.03
N GLU A 34 -27.79 10.18 15.57
CA GLU A 34 -27.44 9.78 16.92
C GLU A 34 -26.10 9.05 16.90
N ILE A 35 -25.29 9.32 17.90
CA ILE A 35 -24.01 8.62 18.11
C ILE A 35 -24.24 7.64 19.26
N ASN A 36 -23.85 6.39 19.06
CA ASN A 36 -23.88 5.40 20.13
C ASN A 36 -23.16 5.97 21.38
N PRO A 37 -23.77 5.93 22.57
CA PRO A 37 -23.17 6.50 23.79
C PRO A 37 -21.77 5.98 24.11
N GLU A 38 -21.49 4.71 23.83
CA GLU A 38 -20.18 4.10 24.07
C GLU A 38 -19.12 4.62 23.09
N HIS A 39 -19.45 4.64 21.80
CA HIS A 39 -18.61 5.20 20.74
C HIS A 39 -18.31 6.68 21.01
N LYS A 40 -19.33 7.45 21.41
CA LYS A 40 -19.17 8.84 21.81
C LYS A 40 -18.21 8.99 22.99
N LYS A 41 -18.35 8.16 24.03
CA LYS A 41 -17.48 8.21 25.21
C LYS A 41 -16.03 7.91 24.85
N GLN A 42 -15.79 6.94 23.97
CA GLN A 42 -14.45 6.61 23.46
C GLN A 42 -13.86 7.78 22.66
N ALA A 43 -14.61 8.32 21.71
CA ALA A 43 -14.19 9.47 20.91
C ALA A 43 -13.92 10.73 21.76
N GLU A 44 -14.73 10.99 22.79
CA GLU A 44 -14.51 12.10 23.72
C GLU A 44 -13.25 11.90 24.59
N LYS A 45 -12.95 10.66 24.99
CA LYS A 45 -11.72 10.32 25.71
C LYS A 45 -10.51 10.61 24.82
N LEU A 46 -10.52 10.10 23.59
CA LEU A 46 -9.47 10.33 22.60
C LEU A 46 -9.25 11.84 22.36
N PHE A 47 -10.33 12.59 22.17
CA PHE A 47 -10.27 14.04 22.02
C PHE A 47 -9.61 14.74 23.22
N LYS A 48 -9.95 14.34 24.45
CA LYS A 48 -9.34 14.93 25.65
C LYS A 48 -7.84 14.59 25.75
N THR A 49 -7.45 13.38 25.39
CA THR A 49 -6.04 12.96 25.35
C THR A 49 -5.25 13.82 24.37
N LEU A 50 -5.67 13.85 23.10
CA LEU A 50 -4.96 14.59 22.06
C LEU A 50 -4.99 16.11 22.29
N LYS A 51 -6.07 16.66 22.85
CA LYS A 51 -6.13 18.09 23.22
C LYS A 51 -5.19 18.48 24.35
N ARG A 52 -4.79 17.55 25.22
CA ARG A 52 -3.84 17.79 26.32
C ARG A 52 -2.39 17.65 25.89
N ASN A 53 -2.14 16.90 24.80
CA ASN A 53 -0.81 16.77 24.26
C ASN A 53 -0.34 18.13 23.70
N LYS A 54 0.85 18.55 24.16
CA LYS A 54 1.42 19.89 23.87
C LYS A 54 1.71 20.08 22.38
N ASN A 55 2.01 18.99 21.66
CA ASN A 55 2.35 19.03 20.24
C ASN A 55 1.12 19.33 19.37
N PHE A 56 -0.10 19.17 19.90
CA PHE A 56 -1.35 19.54 19.22
C PHE A 56 -2.03 20.80 19.79
N SER A 57 -1.32 21.58 20.62
CA SER A 57 -1.90 22.75 21.31
C SER A 57 -2.50 23.81 20.38
N GLY A 58 -1.89 24.05 19.21
CA GLY A 58 -2.41 24.97 18.18
C GLY A 58 -3.55 24.41 17.33
N VAL A 59 -3.63 23.08 17.16
CA VAL A 59 -4.56 22.39 16.25
C VAL A 59 -6.03 22.61 16.64
N PHE A 60 -6.35 22.48 17.93
CA PHE A 60 -7.73 22.45 18.40
C PHE A 60 -8.27 23.82 18.82
N GLY A 61 -7.40 24.78 19.13
CA GLY A 61 -7.80 26.08 19.67
C GLY A 61 -8.89 25.97 20.75
N LYS A 62 -9.95 26.77 20.61
CA LYS A 62 -11.12 26.75 21.52
C LYS A 62 -12.22 25.76 21.10
N ASN A 63 -12.01 24.94 20.06
CA ASN A 63 -13.05 24.04 19.58
C ASN A 63 -13.41 22.98 20.63
N THR A 64 -14.71 22.70 20.74
CA THR A 64 -15.26 21.59 21.52
C THR A 64 -15.42 20.35 20.66
N PHE A 65 -15.52 19.17 21.30
CA PHE A 65 -15.78 17.90 20.62
C PHE A 65 -16.99 17.98 19.66
N ASN A 66 -18.15 18.42 20.18
CA ASN A 66 -19.38 18.52 19.39
C ASN A 66 -19.25 19.50 18.21
N GLN A 67 -18.47 20.58 18.36
CA GLN A 67 -18.21 21.50 17.24
C GLN A 67 -17.40 20.80 16.15
N LEU A 68 -16.38 20.02 16.52
CA LEU A 68 -15.55 19.31 15.55
C LEU A 68 -16.34 18.25 14.79
N ILE A 69 -17.21 17.49 15.48
CA ILE A 69 -18.06 16.46 14.84
C ILE A 69 -19.11 17.08 13.89
N LYS A 70 -19.75 18.18 14.29
CA LYS A 70 -20.78 18.84 13.47
C LYS A 70 -20.23 19.57 12.24
N GLN A 71 -18.99 20.04 12.32
CA GLN A 71 -18.31 20.75 11.22
C GLN A 71 -17.46 19.80 10.37
N ALA A 72 -17.64 18.50 10.56
CA ALA A 72 -16.78 17.53 9.95
C ALA A 72 -17.22 17.26 8.51
N GLU A 73 -16.26 17.42 7.62
CA GLU A 73 -16.37 17.21 6.18
C GLU A 73 -15.22 16.27 5.80
N ILE A 74 -15.51 15.32 4.94
CA ILE A 74 -14.53 14.41 4.33
C ILE A 74 -14.66 14.60 2.82
N ASP A 75 -13.58 15.00 2.18
CA ASP A 75 -13.54 15.30 0.75
C ASP A 75 -13.95 14.06 -0.06
N VAL A 76 -13.44 12.87 0.30
CA VAL A 76 -13.88 11.58 -0.28
C VAL A 76 -13.95 10.48 0.78
N LEU A 77 -15.14 9.88 0.95
CA LEU A 77 -15.38 8.72 1.81
C LEU A 77 -15.60 7.47 0.95
N GLY A 78 -14.96 6.36 1.29
CA GLY A 78 -15.17 5.04 0.68
C GLY A 78 -15.50 3.96 1.73
N ILE A 79 -16.43 3.06 1.41
CA ILE A 79 -16.75 1.89 2.22
C ILE A 79 -16.40 0.62 1.44
N ASP A 80 -15.47 -0.14 2.00
CA ASP A 80 -15.07 -1.45 1.52
C ASP A 80 -15.68 -2.55 2.40
N LEU A 81 -16.82 -3.06 1.94
CA LEU A 81 -17.56 -4.11 2.64
C LEU A 81 -16.86 -5.48 2.62
N VAL A 82 -15.90 -5.72 1.71
CA VAL A 82 -15.23 -7.03 1.61
C VAL A 82 -14.07 -7.11 2.58
N ASN A 83 -13.30 -6.03 2.70
CA ASN A 83 -12.17 -5.98 3.62
C ASN A 83 -12.52 -5.37 4.98
N ASP A 84 -13.82 -5.12 5.22
CA ASP A 84 -14.35 -4.52 6.45
C ASP A 84 -13.62 -3.23 6.81
N ALA A 85 -13.54 -2.31 5.84
CA ALA A 85 -12.75 -1.09 5.93
C ALA A 85 -13.49 0.18 5.50
N VAL A 86 -13.20 1.28 6.18
CA VAL A 86 -13.64 2.63 5.79
C VAL A 86 -12.43 3.48 5.43
N TRP A 87 -12.58 4.21 4.32
CA TRP A 87 -11.59 5.12 3.77
C TRP A 87 -12.10 6.54 3.93
N GLY A 88 -11.42 7.35 4.73
CA GLY A 88 -11.59 8.80 4.69
C GLY A 88 -10.37 9.40 4.01
N VAL A 89 -10.58 10.27 3.03
CA VAL A 89 -9.49 10.92 2.31
C VAL A 89 -9.75 12.43 2.19
N GLU A 90 -8.79 13.22 2.66
CA GLU A 90 -8.70 14.65 2.36
C GLU A 90 -7.76 14.91 1.20
N VAL A 91 -8.17 15.80 0.30
CA VAL A 91 -7.47 16.08 -0.94
C VAL A 91 -7.08 17.54 -1.00
N ALA A 92 -5.82 17.81 -1.31
CA ALA A 92 -5.36 19.16 -1.57
C ALA A 92 -4.64 19.23 -2.92
N THR A 93 -5.23 19.94 -3.88
CA THR A 93 -4.66 20.15 -5.23
C THR A 93 -4.50 21.64 -5.51
N HIS A 94 -3.68 22.36 -4.74
CA HIS A 94 -3.38 23.77 -5.01
C HIS A 94 -2.19 23.89 -5.97
N LEU A 95 -2.40 24.60 -7.08
CA LEU A 95 -1.42 24.76 -8.18
C LEU A 95 -0.55 26.02 -8.06
N GLU A 96 -0.91 27.00 -7.23
CA GLU A 96 -0.16 28.27 -7.12
C GLU A 96 0.85 28.23 -5.96
N GLY A 97 2.13 28.54 -6.27
CA GLY A 97 3.20 28.81 -5.29
C GLY A 97 3.54 27.63 -4.37
N SER A 98 4.69 26.98 -4.57
CA SER A 98 5.26 25.96 -3.65
C SER A 98 4.44 24.69 -3.36
N GLY A 99 3.16 24.61 -3.71
CA GLY A 99 2.26 23.51 -3.35
C GLY A 99 1.26 23.89 -2.25
N LEU A 100 1.06 23.01 -1.26
CA LEU A 100 0.14 23.23 -0.14
C LEU A 100 0.47 24.50 0.65
N ASN A 101 -0.39 25.53 0.58
CA ASN A 101 -0.17 26.78 1.30
C ASN A 101 -1.50 27.38 1.80
N TYR A 102 -1.80 27.18 3.08
CA TYR A 102 -3.03 27.68 3.71
C TYR A 102 -2.83 28.96 4.54
N GLY A 103 -1.62 29.54 4.52
CA GLY A 103 -1.21 30.64 5.40
C GLY A 103 0.30 30.62 5.64
N CYS A 104 0.74 30.72 6.89
CA CYS A 104 2.11 30.35 7.21
C CYS A 104 2.28 28.81 7.25
N LYS A 105 3.53 28.34 7.34
CA LYS A 105 3.83 26.90 7.35
C LYS A 105 3.15 26.20 8.53
N GLU A 106 3.22 26.82 9.71
CA GLU A 106 2.65 26.31 10.96
C GLU A 106 1.12 26.21 10.87
N GLU A 107 0.45 27.26 10.38
CA GLU A 107 -1.00 27.25 10.16
C GLU A 107 -1.44 26.16 9.18
N THR A 108 -0.63 25.92 8.13
CA THR A 108 -0.89 24.86 7.15
C THR A 108 -0.81 23.49 7.82
N ILE A 109 0.26 23.23 8.60
CA ILE A 109 0.43 21.99 9.35
C ILE A 109 -0.73 21.78 10.31
N GLU A 110 -1.08 22.78 11.12
CA GLU A 110 -2.17 22.70 12.09
C GLU A 110 -3.51 22.39 11.43
N ARG A 111 -3.80 22.98 10.26
CA ARG A 111 -5.02 22.70 9.50
C ARG A 111 -5.07 21.26 8.97
N VAL A 112 -3.96 20.74 8.44
CA VAL A 112 -3.88 19.36 7.95
C VAL A 112 -4.13 18.38 9.10
N ILE A 113 -3.41 18.54 10.21
CA ILE A 113 -3.55 17.68 11.38
C ILE A 113 -4.97 17.77 11.96
N LYS A 114 -5.56 18.96 11.98
CA LYS A 114 -6.96 19.14 12.43
C LYS A 114 -7.95 18.39 11.55
N LYS A 115 -7.76 18.39 10.23
CA LYS A 115 -8.60 17.64 9.28
C LYS A 115 -8.50 16.13 9.52
N LEU A 116 -7.29 15.59 9.57
CA LEU A 116 -7.03 14.18 9.87
C LEU A 116 -7.66 13.76 11.22
N PHE A 117 -7.45 14.57 12.25
CA PHE A 117 -8.02 14.29 13.56
C PHE A 117 -9.55 14.29 13.57
N ARG A 118 -10.19 15.23 12.85
CA ARG A 118 -11.65 15.23 12.71
C ARG A 118 -12.15 13.94 12.09
N MET A 119 -11.48 13.44 11.06
CA MET A 119 -11.83 12.17 10.42
C MET A 119 -11.74 11.01 11.40
N VAL A 120 -10.64 10.90 12.16
CA VAL A 120 -10.49 9.88 13.23
C VAL A 120 -11.67 9.93 14.20
N LEU A 121 -12.09 11.12 14.64
CA LEU A 121 -13.23 11.26 15.53
C LEU A 121 -14.57 10.86 14.89
N ILE A 122 -14.82 11.26 13.63
CA ILE A 122 -16.03 10.87 12.88
C ILE A 122 -16.10 9.36 12.78
N THR A 123 -14.99 8.74 12.40
CA THR A 123 -14.86 7.30 12.25
C THR A 123 -15.23 6.58 13.54
N ASN A 124 -14.65 7.02 14.66
CA ASN A 124 -14.98 6.49 15.99
C ASN A 124 -16.43 6.77 16.44
N CYS A 125 -17.16 7.68 15.80
CA CYS A 125 -18.55 7.99 16.16
C CYS A 125 -19.57 7.26 15.29
N TYR A 126 -19.37 7.24 13.98
CA TYR A 126 -20.38 6.83 13.00
C TYR A 126 -20.02 5.57 12.23
N PHE A 127 -18.76 5.12 12.31
CA PHE A 127 -18.27 3.99 11.54
C PHE A 127 -17.62 2.93 12.42
N SER A 128 -17.76 3.00 13.74
CA SER A 128 -17.03 2.17 14.72
C SER A 128 -17.26 0.65 14.60
N ASP A 129 -18.23 0.24 13.79
CA ASP A 129 -18.55 -1.17 13.54
C ASP A 129 -17.62 -1.84 12.50
N PHE A 130 -16.75 -1.08 11.83
CA PHE A 130 -15.80 -1.61 10.86
C PHE A 130 -14.47 -2.02 11.50
N GLY A 131 -13.83 -3.05 10.96
CA GLY A 131 -12.56 -3.57 11.47
C GLY A 131 -11.32 -2.72 11.12
N LYS A 132 -11.41 -1.86 10.10
CA LYS A 132 -10.27 -1.06 9.60
C LYS A 132 -10.67 0.35 9.17
N TYR A 133 -9.79 1.30 9.43
CA TYR A 133 -10.01 2.71 9.13
C TYR A 133 -8.75 3.33 8.52
N ASN A 134 -8.85 3.71 7.25
CA ASN A 134 -7.78 4.35 6.52
C ASN A 134 -8.08 5.85 6.44
N VAL A 135 -7.29 6.64 7.15
CA VAL A 135 -7.41 8.10 7.22
C VAL A 135 -6.23 8.72 6.45
N LEU A 136 -6.51 9.25 5.27
CA LEU A 136 -5.48 9.75 4.37
C LEU A 136 -5.57 11.26 4.19
N PHE A 137 -4.41 11.90 4.14
CA PHE A 137 -4.27 13.22 3.52
C PHE A 137 -3.41 13.08 2.27
N VAL A 138 -3.91 13.55 1.13
CA VAL A 138 -3.26 13.34 -0.17
C VAL A 138 -3.05 14.66 -0.92
N THR A 139 -1.86 14.84 -1.48
CA THR A 139 -1.52 16.03 -2.29
C THR A 139 -0.44 15.70 -3.33
N PRO A 140 -0.52 16.23 -4.56
CA PRO A 140 0.50 15.99 -5.57
C PRO A 140 1.84 16.66 -5.27
N LYS A 141 1.87 17.69 -4.40
CA LYS A 141 3.10 18.44 -4.12
C LYS A 141 3.13 19.03 -2.72
N MET A 142 4.25 18.85 -2.03
CA MET A 142 4.49 19.41 -0.70
C MET A 142 5.95 19.80 -0.49
N GLN A 143 6.21 20.84 0.29
CA GLN A 143 7.57 21.16 0.72
C GLN A 143 8.10 20.09 1.69
N SER A 144 9.37 19.71 1.55
CA SER A 144 9.98 18.58 2.27
C SER A 144 9.99 18.75 3.79
N ASP A 145 10.23 19.98 4.25
CA ASP A 145 10.23 20.34 5.67
C ASP A 145 8.83 20.31 6.28
N MET A 146 7.80 20.70 5.51
CA MET A 146 6.39 20.55 5.90
C MET A 146 5.99 19.06 5.96
N LYS A 147 6.40 18.27 4.97
CA LYS A 147 6.18 16.81 4.93
C LYS A 147 6.74 16.13 6.19
N GLN A 148 7.97 16.47 6.57
CA GLN A 148 8.60 15.94 7.79
C GLN A 148 7.82 16.33 9.05
N SER A 149 7.42 17.60 9.18
CA SER A 149 6.64 18.05 10.34
C SER A 149 5.27 17.37 10.44
N ILE A 150 4.56 17.20 9.33
CA ILE A 150 3.26 16.52 9.31
C ILE A 150 3.42 15.04 9.64
N ASN A 151 4.41 14.35 9.06
CA ASN A 151 4.66 12.93 9.35
C ASN A 151 5.00 12.71 10.83
N SER A 152 5.85 13.56 11.42
CA SER A 152 6.16 13.47 12.85
C SER A 152 4.92 13.61 13.74
N LEU A 153 3.99 14.51 13.38
CA LEU A 153 2.74 14.68 14.12
C LEU A 153 1.76 13.53 13.88
N ILE A 154 1.74 12.92 12.69
CA ILE A 154 0.96 11.71 12.40
C ILE A 154 1.47 10.52 13.21
N GLU A 155 2.79 10.33 13.30
CA GLU A 155 3.39 9.29 14.13
C GLU A 155 2.98 9.44 15.60
N GLU A 156 3.00 10.67 16.11
CA GLU A 156 2.53 10.96 17.47
C GLU A 156 1.03 10.74 17.63
N MET A 157 0.20 11.12 16.66
CA MET A 157 -1.23 10.80 16.68
C MET A 157 -1.48 9.29 16.77
N ASN A 158 -0.78 8.50 15.95
CA ASN A 158 -0.90 7.04 15.96
C ASN A 158 -0.48 6.46 17.33
N GLN A 159 0.57 6.98 17.94
CA GLN A 159 1.03 6.59 19.28
C GLN A 159 0.03 6.91 20.40
N GLU A 160 -0.68 8.03 20.29
CA GLU A 160 -1.70 8.46 21.26
C GLU A 160 -3.05 7.74 21.08
N ILE A 161 -3.38 7.38 19.84
CA ILE A 161 -4.62 6.66 19.51
C ILE A 161 -4.55 5.20 20.00
N GLN A 162 -3.41 4.52 19.81
CA GLN A 162 -3.18 3.13 20.22
C GLN A 162 -4.27 2.15 19.72
N ASP A 163 -4.77 2.40 18.51
CA ASP A 163 -5.77 1.57 17.86
C ASP A 163 -5.22 1.10 16.52
N GLU A 164 -4.87 -0.18 16.44
CA GLU A 164 -4.32 -0.81 15.24
C GLU A 164 -5.33 -0.84 14.08
N ALA A 165 -6.62 -0.67 14.36
CA ALA A 165 -7.64 -0.54 13.32
C ALA A 165 -7.49 0.79 12.55
N ILE A 166 -6.90 1.82 13.16
CA ILE A 166 -6.81 3.17 12.59
C ILE A 166 -5.42 3.40 12.00
N GLN A 167 -5.36 3.51 10.67
CA GLN A 167 -4.16 3.86 9.94
C GLN A 167 -4.26 5.30 9.41
N ILE A 168 -3.43 6.19 9.95
CA ILE A 168 -3.30 7.57 9.47
C ILE A 168 -2.04 7.68 8.60
N LYS A 169 -2.19 8.18 7.37
CA LYS A 169 -1.06 8.35 6.43
C LYS A 169 -1.14 9.66 5.65
N LEU A 170 0.03 10.25 5.40
CA LEU A 170 0.23 11.30 4.41
C LEU A 170 0.76 10.69 3.12
N ILE A 171 0.14 11.00 1.98
CA ILE A 171 0.62 10.59 0.65
C ILE A 171 0.92 11.86 -0.15
N SER A 172 2.19 12.07 -0.51
CA SER A 172 2.61 13.27 -1.22
C SER A 172 3.70 13.04 -2.27
N ASP A 173 3.82 13.98 -3.20
CA ASP A 173 4.90 14.03 -4.20
C ASP A 173 4.91 12.75 -5.05
N GLU A 174 6.06 12.10 -5.24
CA GLU A 174 6.15 10.84 -6.00
C GLU A 174 5.22 9.75 -5.46
N GLU A 175 5.00 9.69 -4.15
CA GLU A 175 4.13 8.69 -3.53
C GLU A 175 2.67 8.88 -3.97
N PHE A 176 2.22 10.12 -4.15
CA PHE A 176 0.89 10.42 -4.68
C PHE A 176 0.71 9.88 -6.09
N PHE A 177 1.71 10.08 -6.95
CA PHE A 177 1.64 9.57 -8.32
C PHE A 177 1.71 8.05 -8.35
N ASN A 178 2.64 7.44 -7.61
CA ASN A 178 2.84 5.99 -7.61
C ASN A 178 1.69 5.21 -6.96
N GLU A 179 1.12 5.72 -5.86
CA GLU A 179 0.10 4.98 -5.10
C GLU A 179 -1.34 5.28 -5.55
N ILE A 180 -1.61 6.43 -6.17
CA ILE A 180 -2.97 6.85 -6.55
C ILE A 180 -3.10 6.98 -8.07
N VAL A 181 -2.26 7.80 -8.72
CA VAL A 181 -2.44 8.15 -10.14
C VAL A 181 -2.07 6.99 -11.06
N GLU A 182 -0.88 6.42 -10.87
CA GLU A 182 -0.33 5.33 -11.69
C GLU A 182 -1.27 4.12 -11.75
N PRO A 183 -1.85 3.65 -10.63
CA PRO A 183 -2.84 2.58 -10.65
C PRO A 183 -4.04 2.87 -11.54
N ILE A 184 -4.61 4.07 -11.44
CA ILE A 184 -5.77 4.46 -12.24
C ILE A 184 -5.41 4.48 -13.72
N ILE A 185 -4.31 5.13 -14.09
CA ILE A 185 -3.90 5.21 -15.51
C ILE A 185 -3.38 3.89 -16.05
N SER A 186 -3.14 2.88 -15.21
CA SER A 186 -2.75 1.54 -15.64
C SER A 186 -3.97 0.61 -15.78
N GLU A 187 -5.06 0.90 -15.07
CA GLU A 187 -6.27 0.08 -15.03
C GLU A 187 -7.07 0.11 -16.34
N ASP A 188 -7.46 -1.07 -16.84
CA ASP A 188 -8.27 -1.18 -18.05
C ASP A 188 -9.76 -1.10 -17.69
N PHE A 189 -10.27 0.14 -17.62
CA PHE A 189 -11.69 0.40 -17.37
C PHE A 189 -12.54 -0.13 -18.53
N LYS A 190 -12.95 -1.40 -18.45
CA LYS A 190 -13.86 -2.06 -19.40
C LYS A 190 -15.32 -1.67 -19.19
N GLU A 191 -15.62 -1.00 -18.09
CA GLU A 191 -16.99 -0.65 -17.72
C GLU A 191 -17.50 0.60 -18.46
N HIS A 192 -18.75 0.53 -18.92
CA HIS A 192 -19.42 1.61 -19.65
C HIS A 192 -19.94 2.75 -18.76
N ASP A 193 -19.43 2.91 -17.53
CA ASP A 193 -19.93 3.94 -16.61
C ASP A 193 -19.58 5.34 -17.15
N THR A 194 -20.55 5.92 -17.85
CA THR A 194 -20.36 7.15 -18.64
C THR A 194 -20.21 8.41 -17.78
N SER A 195 -20.53 8.31 -16.48
CA SER A 195 -20.52 9.42 -15.53
C SER A 195 -19.16 9.70 -14.90
N GLU A 196 -18.21 8.77 -14.97
CA GLU A 196 -16.95 8.87 -14.22
C GLU A 196 -15.86 9.55 -15.05
N ILE A 197 -15.63 10.85 -14.79
CA ILE A 197 -14.78 11.70 -15.63
C ILE A 197 -13.32 11.22 -15.65
N PHE A 198 -12.79 10.76 -14.53
CA PHE A 198 -11.38 10.39 -14.43
C PHE A 198 -11.02 9.07 -15.08
N SER A 199 -11.90 8.07 -15.02
CA SER A 199 -11.70 6.82 -15.78
C SER A 199 -11.60 7.14 -17.27
N ARG A 200 -12.47 8.02 -17.80
CA ARG A 200 -12.41 8.49 -19.20
C ARG A 200 -11.14 9.26 -19.54
N VAL A 201 -10.71 10.18 -18.68
CA VAL A 201 -9.44 10.90 -18.88
C VAL A 201 -8.28 9.90 -18.92
N SER A 202 -8.28 8.88 -18.06
CA SER A 202 -7.25 7.85 -18.05
C SER A 202 -7.24 7.02 -19.35
N THR A 203 -8.41 6.59 -19.83
CA THR A 203 -8.54 5.87 -21.12
C THR A 203 -8.05 6.75 -22.28
N PHE A 204 -8.40 8.03 -22.28
CA PHE A 204 -7.93 8.97 -23.30
C PHE A 204 -6.40 9.16 -23.26
N LEU A 205 -5.82 9.29 -22.06
CA LEU A 205 -4.37 9.39 -21.88
C LEU A 205 -3.67 8.12 -22.39
N LYS A 206 -4.21 6.93 -22.14
CA LYS A 206 -3.69 5.65 -22.67
C LYS A 206 -3.70 5.57 -24.20
N MET A 207 -4.70 6.16 -24.86
CA MET A 207 -4.75 6.18 -26.33
C MET A 207 -3.57 6.98 -26.93
N LYS A 208 -3.14 8.05 -26.26
CA LYS A 208 -2.05 8.91 -26.74
C LYS A 208 -0.68 8.49 -26.24
N TYR A 209 -0.59 8.08 -24.99
CA TYR A 209 0.64 7.70 -24.32
C TYR A 209 0.60 6.20 -24.08
N SER A 210 1.53 5.46 -24.71
CA SER A 210 1.74 4.04 -24.40
C SER A 210 2.33 3.92 -22.99
N PHE A 211 1.47 4.00 -21.97
CA PHE A 211 1.85 3.62 -20.61
C PHE A 211 2.15 2.13 -20.64
N SER A 212 3.44 1.77 -20.61
CA SER A 212 3.87 0.37 -20.55
C SER A 212 3.27 -0.29 -19.32
N GLU A 213 2.75 -1.52 -19.45
CA GLU A 213 2.13 -2.35 -18.40
C GLU A 213 3.10 -2.78 -17.28
N LYS A 214 3.86 -1.85 -16.72
CA LYS A 214 4.83 -2.12 -15.65
C LYS A 214 4.61 -1.19 -14.47
N THR A 215 3.49 -1.40 -13.78
CA THR A 215 3.19 -0.76 -12.50
C THR A 215 2.53 -1.82 -11.63
N ASN A 216 3.31 -2.37 -10.69
CA ASN A 216 2.77 -3.20 -9.62
C ASN A 216 1.93 -2.28 -8.73
N ILE A 217 0.62 -2.23 -8.99
CA ILE A 217 -0.36 -1.55 -8.15
C ILE A 217 -0.37 -2.23 -6.79
N LYS A 218 0.24 -1.60 -5.78
CA LYS A 218 0.00 -1.98 -4.40
C LYS A 218 -1.39 -1.47 -4.02
N LYS A 219 -2.39 -2.35 -4.04
CA LYS A 219 -3.63 -2.13 -3.28
C LYS A 219 -3.25 -1.95 -1.82
N PHE A 220 -3.89 -1.02 -1.12
CA PHE A 220 -3.73 -0.93 0.32
C PHE A 220 -4.56 -2.05 0.95
N ALA A 221 -4.01 -3.26 0.93
CA ALA A 221 -4.42 -4.30 1.85
C ALA A 221 -3.57 -4.15 3.11
N ASN A 222 -4.25 -3.90 4.24
CA ASN A 222 -3.64 -3.67 5.53
C ASN A 222 -2.77 -4.85 5.98
N VAL A 223 -1.68 -4.51 6.64
CA VAL A 223 -0.84 -5.37 7.46
C VAL A 223 -1.73 -6.21 8.39
N GLN A 224 -1.78 -7.51 8.16
CA GLN A 224 -1.91 -8.48 9.24
C GLN A 224 -0.58 -9.20 9.31
N GLU A 225 0.11 -9.08 10.44
CA GLU A 225 1.08 -10.08 10.84
C GLU A 225 0.35 -11.43 10.97
N LYS A 226 0.42 -12.21 9.89
CA LYS A 226 0.80 -13.61 9.99
C LYS A 226 2.03 -13.77 9.10
N ALA A 227 3.15 -14.04 9.75
CA ALA A 227 4.34 -14.52 9.09
C ALA A 227 3.95 -15.73 8.22
N GLU A 228 3.97 -15.56 6.91
CA GLU A 228 4.67 -16.41 5.94
C GLU A 228 4.25 -16.06 4.50
N ASN A 229 5.29 -15.90 3.66
CA ASN A 229 5.29 -15.99 2.21
C ASN A 229 4.64 -14.88 1.36
N GLU A 230 5.16 -13.66 1.46
CA GLU A 230 5.43 -12.88 0.24
C GLU A 230 6.89 -12.43 0.17
N ALA A 231 7.53 -12.89 -0.88
CA ALA A 231 8.91 -12.61 -1.22
C ALA A 231 9.15 -11.17 -1.66
N PRO A 232 10.31 -10.57 -1.29
CA PRO A 232 10.56 -9.14 -1.40
C PRO A 232 10.99 -8.77 -2.83
N LYS A 233 10.05 -8.30 -3.66
CA LYS A 233 10.41 -7.44 -4.82
C LYS A 233 10.67 -5.99 -4.38
N ASN A 234 11.35 -5.81 -3.25
CA ASN A 234 11.91 -4.54 -2.83
C ASN A 234 13.40 -4.76 -2.48
N ARG A 235 14.28 -4.31 -3.39
CA ARG A 235 15.75 -4.25 -3.29
C ARG A 235 16.58 -5.56 -3.23
N MET A 236 16.00 -6.76 -3.18
CA MET A 236 16.77 -8.02 -3.18
C MET A 236 17.02 -8.55 -4.62
N LYS A 237 18.25 -8.97 -4.94
CA LYS A 237 18.56 -9.60 -6.24
C LYS A 237 17.98 -11.02 -6.32
N ILE A 238 17.50 -11.44 -7.48
CA ILE A 238 16.89 -12.79 -7.67
C ILE A 238 17.77 -13.94 -7.14
N GLY A 239 19.09 -13.88 -7.35
CA GLY A 239 19.99 -14.94 -6.88
C GLY A 239 20.06 -15.06 -5.36
N GLN A 240 19.86 -13.96 -4.62
CA GLN A 240 19.74 -13.99 -3.15
C GLN A 240 18.40 -14.57 -2.74
N PHE A 241 17.33 -14.17 -3.43
CA PHE A 241 15.99 -14.67 -3.18
C PHE A 241 15.87 -16.20 -3.39
N VAL A 242 16.44 -16.71 -4.48
CA VAL A 242 16.44 -18.14 -4.80
C VAL A 242 17.22 -18.94 -3.76
N GLN A 243 18.36 -18.44 -3.26
CA GLN A 243 19.11 -19.09 -2.18
C GLN A 243 18.29 -19.20 -0.88
N ILE A 244 17.56 -18.14 -0.52
CA ILE A 244 16.70 -18.14 0.68
C ILE A 244 15.58 -19.17 0.52
N LYS A 245 14.82 -19.12 -0.59
CA LYS A 245 13.69 -20.03 -0.79
C LYS A 245 14.10 -21.48 -0.95
N MET A 246 15.22 -21.77 -1.61
CA MET A 246 15.73 -23.13 -1.71
C MET A 246 16.13 -23.70 -0.34
N LYS A 247 16.63 -22.86 0.57
CA LYS A 247 16.93 -23.24 1.95
C LYS A 247 15.67 -23.49 2.77
N GLU A 248 14.66 -22.63 2.64
CA GLU A 248 13.34 -22.83 3.28
C GLU A 248 12.68 -24.14 2.83
N LEU A 249 12.74 -24.46 1.53
CA LEU A 249 12.21 -25.72 0.99
C LEU A 249 12.92 -26.96 1.55
N GLU A 250 14.24 -26.87 1.79
CA GLU A 250 15.03 -27.92 2.44
C GLU A 250 14.64 -28.09 3.91
N GLU A 251 14.57 -26.99 4.66
CA GLU A 251 14.24 -27.00 6.10
C GLU A 251 12.81 -27.51 6.35
N LYS A 252 11.86 -27.13 5.50
CA LYS A 252 10.46 -27.58 5.59
C LYS A 252 10.20 -28.94 4.95
N GLY A 253 11.17 -29.52 4.22
CA GLY A 253 11.03 -30.81 3.55
C GLY A 253 9.94 -30.84 2.47
N LEU A 254 9.61 -29.69 1.88
CA LEU A 254 8.46 -29.53 0.97
C LEU A 254 8.75 -29.96 -0.47
N LEU A 255 10.01 -30.29 -0.79
CA LEU A 255 10.43 -30.63 -2.14
C LEU A 255 10.45 -32.17 -2.35
N PRO A 256 9.57 -32.73 -3.20
CA PRO A 256 9.56 -34.17 -3.46
C PRO A 256 10.86 -34.65 -4.13
N ALA A 257 11.28 -35.89 -3.85
CA ALA A 257 12.48 -36.48 -4.45
C ALA A 257 12.44 -36.49 -5.99
N THR A 258 11.26 -36.64 -6.58
CA THR A 258 11.06 -36.56 -8.04
C THR A 258 11.38 -35.17 -8.58
N GLU A 259 11.11 -34.12 -7.83
CA GLU A 259 11.39 -32.76 -8.24
C GLU A 259 12.88 -32.44 -8.12
N ILE A 260 13.55 -32.95 -7.08
CA ILE A 260 15.00 -32.85 -6.95
C ILE A 260 15.69 -33.48 -8.17
N LEU A 261 15.21 -34.65 -8.63
CA LEU A 261 15.72 -35.29 -9.85
C LEU A 261 15.48 -34.42 -11.10
N ASN A 262 14.31 -33.78 -11.21
CA ASN A 262 14.02 -32.87 -12.32
C ASN A 262 15.00 -31.69 -12.37
N LEU A 263 15.30 -31.07 -11.21
CA LEU A 263 16.23 -29.93 -11.11
C LEU A 263 17.69 -30.25 -11.47
N LEU A 264 18.06 -31.53 -11.47
CA LEU A 264 19.38 -32.00 -11.93
C LEU A 264 19.47 -32.12 -13.47
N THR A 265 18.36 -31.95 -14.20
CA THR A 265 18.34 -32.14 -15.65
C THR A 265 18.41 -30.80 -16.41
N PRO A 266 19.24 -30.70 -17.48
CA PRO A 266 19.34 -29.47 -18.27
C PRO A 266 18.03 -29.12 -18.98
N ASN A 267 17.34 -30.12 -19.52
CA ASN A 267 16.08 -29.93 -20.25
C ASN A 267 14.98 -29.33 -19.38
N TYR A 268 14.86 -29.78 -18.12
CA TYR A 268 13.91 -29.21 -17.18
C TYR A 268 14.28 -27.78 -16.83
N SER A 269 15.57 -27.52 -16.59
CA SER A 269 16.07 -26.20 -16.25
C SER A 269 15.83 -25.17 -17.37
N LYS A 270 16.00 -25.60 -18.62
CA LYS A 270 15.69 -24.80 -19.81
C LYS A 270 14.20 -24.58 -20.00
N LYS A 271 13.38 -25.61 -19.84
CA LYS A 271 11.93 -25.55 -20.04
C LYS A 271 11.23 -24.70 -18.98
N ILE A 272 11.62 -24.83 -17.72
CA ILE A 272 10.92 -24.21 -16.60
C ILE A 272 11.51 -22.85 -16.24
N PHE A 273 12.84 -22.71 -16.22
CA PHE A 273 13.50 -21.49 -15.77
C PHE A 273 14.18 -20.70 -16.89
N ASN A 274 14.12 -21.19 -18.14
CA ASN A 274 14.86 -20.65 -19.28
C ASN A 274 16.37 -20.55 -19.02
N GLN A 275 16.93 -21.54 -18.29
CA GLN A 275 18.34 -21.60 -17.95
C GLN A 275 19.10 -22.67 -18.75
N ASP A 276 20.31 -22.30 -19.15
CA ASP A 276 21.23 -23.22 -19.85
C ASP A 276 22.04 -24.09 -18.87
N PHE A 277 21.99 -23.78 -17.58
CA PHE A 277 22.62 -24.52 -16.50
C PHE A 277 21.57 -25.27 -15.69
N THR A 278 21.93 -26.43 -15.14
CA THR A 278 21.05 -27.17 -14.24
C THR A 278 20.86 -26.38 -12.95
N VAL A 279 19.63 -26.32 -12.43
CA VAL A 279 19.36 -25.59 -11.18
C VAL A 279 20.13 -26.20 -10.02
N LEU A 280 20.16 -27.53 -9.94
CA LEU A 280 20.98 -28.27 -8.99
C LEU A 280 22.14 -29.00 -9.70
N LYS A 281 23.23 -29.21 -8.98
CA LYS A 281 24.37 -30.03 -9.43
C LYS A 281 24.97 -30.80 -8.25
N GLU A 282 25.27 -32.08 -8.43
CA GLU A 282 25.91 -32.90 -7.38
C GLU A 282 27.25 -32.32 -6.94
N VAL A 283 27.50 -32.32 -5.63
CA VAL A 283 28.73 -31.77 -5.03
C VAL A 283 29.99 -32.44 -5.58
N GLU A 284 29.92 -33.75 -5.84
CA GLU A 284 31.01 -34.56 -6.41
C GLU A 284 31.47 -34.06 -7.79
N ARG A 285 30.58 -33.41 -8.55
CA ARG A 285 30.89 -32.88 -9.89
C ARG A 285 31.56 -31.51 -9.87
N GLY A 286 31.81 -30.95 -8.68
CA GLY A 286 32.43 -29.65 -8.47
C GLY A 286 31.60 -28.45 -8.96
N ARG A 287 32.01 -27.24 -8.59
CA ARG A 287 31.28 -25.98 -8.89
C ARG A 287 31.62 -25.35 -10.25
N LYS A 288 32.69 -25.82 -10.89
CA LYS A 288 33.21 -25.23 -12.12
C LYS A 288 32.51 -25.80 -13.36
N ASP A 289 32.38 -24.95 -14.38
CA ASP A 289 32.05 -25.38 -15.74
C ASP A 289 33.30 -25.92 -16.47
N HIS A 290 33.12 -26.38 -17.70
CA HIS A 290 34.20 -26.90 -18.55
C HIS A 290 35.27 -25.83 -18.89
N LEU A 291 34.97 -24.55 -18.65
CA LEU A 291 35.89 -23.41 -18.82
C LEU A 291 36.51 -22.98 -17.48
N GLY A 292 36.29 -23.74 -16.40
CA GLY A 292 36.86 -23.48 -15.09
C GLY A 292 36.18 -22.37 -14.29
N ARG A 293 35.02 -21.86 -14.74
CA ARG A 293 34.30 -20.76 -14.07
C ARG A 293 33.30 -21.29 -13.06
N ASP A 294 33.20 -20.62 -11.91
CA ASP A 294 32.22 -20.97 -10.88
C ASP A 294 30.82 -20.54 -11.30
N ARG A 295 29.96 -21.52 -11.62
CA ARG A 295 28.57 -21.30 -12.04
C ARG A 295 27.56 -21.65 -10.96
N TYR A 296 28.04 -22.06 -9.78
CA TYR A 296 27.23 -22.52 -8.67
C TYR A 296 27.71 -21.88 -7.36
N TYR A 297 26.78 -21.63 -6.44
CA TYR A 297 27.08 -21.08 -5.13
C TYR A 297 27.93 -22.05 -4.28
N ALA A 298 28.63 -21.52 -3.27
CA ALA A 298 29.49 -22.31 -2.40
C ALA A 298 28.71 -23.18 -1.41
N ASN A 299 27.51 -22.74 -1.02
CA ASN A 299 26.67 -23.43 -0.06
C ASN A 299 26.04 -24.67 -0.70
N THR A 300 25.90 -25.72 0.10
CA THR A 300 25.22 -26.96 -0.27
C THR A 300 23.76 -26.92 0.14
N TYR A 301 22.91 -27.50 -0.69
CA TYR A 301 21.47 -27.66 -0.50
C TYR A 301 21.12 -29.14 -0.57
N PHE A 302 20.15 -29.55 0.25
CA PHE A 302 19.72 -30.94 0.50
C PHE A 302 20.90 -31.88 0.81
N GLY A 303 21.92 -31.35 1.50
CA GLY A 303 23.16 -32.04 1.88
C GLY A 303 24.07 -32.54 0.75
N LYS A 304 23.63 -32.54 -0.52
CA LYS A 304 24.33 -33.22 -1.63
C LYS A 304 24.45 -32.40 -2.92
N TYR A 305 23.85 -31.22 -2.98
CA TYR A 305 23.78 -30.44 -4.23
C TYR A 305 24.26 -29.00 -4.06
N TYR A 306 24.83 -28.46 -5.13
CA TYR A 306 25.06 -27.04 -5.31
C TYR A 306 23.92 -26.41 -6.11
N LEU A 307 23.58 -25.16 -5.77
CA LEU A 307 22.59 -24.34 -6.47
C LEU A 307 23.28 -23.43 -7.49
N THR A 308 22.75 -23.34 -8.70
CA THR A 308 23.29 -22.46 -9.76
C THR A 308 23.31 -21.00 -9.33
N SER A 309 24.33 -20.26 -9.75
CA SER A 309 24.46 -18.81 -9.52
C SER A 309 23.96 -17.97 -10.70
N GLN A 310 23.51 -18.60 -11.79
CA GLN A 310 23.14 -17.95 -13.05
C GLN A 310 21.68 -17.43 -13.04
N TRP A 311 21.34 -16.68 -12.00
CA TRP A 311 20.04 -16.03 -11.84
C TRP A 311 20.09 -14.58 -12.32
N TYR A 312 19.18 -14.22 -13.23
CA TYR A 312 19.03 -12.88 -13.78
C TYR A 312 17.59 -12.41 -13.59
N GLU A 313 17.34 -11.10 -13.64
CA GLU A 313 16.02 -10.52 -13.35
C GLU A 313 14.89 -11.12 -14.20
N ARG A 314 15.17 -11.56 -15.43
CA ARG A 314 14.20 -12.26 -16.29
C ARG A 314 13.72 -13.62 -15.73
N HIS A 315 14.38 -14.19 -14.74
CA HIS A 315 14.04 -15.49 -14.14
C HIS A 315 13.09 -15.37 -12.94
N TRP A 316 12.74 -14.16 -12.49
CA TRP A 316 11.86 -13.95 -11.34
C TRP A 316 10.53 -14.68 -11.47
N ASP A 317 9.80 -14.39 -12.54
CA ASP A 317 8.43 -14.88 -12.68
C ASP A 317 8.41 -16.40 -12.92
N LEU A 318 9.41 -16.93 -13.61
CA LEU A 318 9.59 -18.37 -13.82
C LEU A 318 9.87 -19.13 -12.51
N PHE A 319 10.73 -18.56 -11.66
CA PHE A 319 11.04 -19.17 -10.37
C PHE A 319 9.85 -19.12 -9.41
N LEU A 320 9.12 -18.00 -9.36
CA LEU A 320 7.91 -17.86 -8.54
C LEU A 320 6.79 -18.81 -9.00
N GLN A 321 6.57 -18.94 -10.31
CA GLN A 321 5.60 -19.90 -10.86
C GLN A 321 5.95 -21.34 -10.50
N TRP A 322 7.25 -21.68 -10.47
CA TRP A 322 7.70 -22.99 -10.03
C TRP A 322 7.50 -23.18 -8.51
N LEU A 323 7.82 -22.17 -7.69
CA LEU A 323 7.70 -22.23 -6.23
C LEU A 323 6.23 -22.41 -5.77
N ASN A 324 5.29 -21.74 -6.46
CA ASN A 324 3.85 -21.84 -6.18
C ASN A 324 3.27 -23.26 -6.29
N LYS A 325 4.00 -24.22 -6.90
CA LYS A 325 3.60 -25.64 -6.91
C LYS A 325 3.70 -26.29 -5.52
N PHE A 326 4.50 -25.71 -4.63
CA PHE A 326 4.82 -26.25 -3.31
C PHE A 326 4.21 -25.42 -2.16
N ASP A 327 3.67 -24.23 -2.45
CA ASP A 327 2.98 -23.34 -1.48
C ASP A 327 1.48 -23.65 -1.30
N LYS A 328 0.94 -24.70 -1.94
CA LYS A 328 -0.45 -25.14 -1.74
C LYS A 328 -0.53 -26.30 -0.75
N HIS A 329 -0.51 -26.01 0.56
CA HIS A 329 -1.09 -26.87 1.59
C HIS A 329 -1.52 -26.07 2.81
#